data_AF-A0A943HYR7-F1
#
_entry.id   AF-A0A943HYR7-F1
#
_cell.length_a   1.000
_cell.length_b   1.000
_cell.length_c   1.000
_cell.angle_alpha   90.00
_cell.angle_beta   90.00
_cell.angle_gamma   90.00
#
_symmetry.space_group_name_H-M   'P 1'
#
loop_
_entity.id
_entity.type
_entity.pdbx_description
1 polymer ?
#
loop_
_entity_poly.entity_id
_entity_poly.type
_entity_poly.pdbx_seq_one_letter_code
_entity_poly.pdbx_strand_id
1 'polypeptide(L)'
;MNMHGNLMLSNVRLPFIMGILMQKTRARRSRMSTATVKPTTVRLEEGLKEQATEFLDSVGLSLNSYLNLAVRQLVNQRKIPFEIVGRAEMPNEATRRAMVIAEAHELGILPDDSPSFNNADELMSFLDEE
;
A
#
# COMPACT_ATOMS: atom_id res chain seq x y z
N MET A 1 -59.39 -56.80 3.63
CA MET A 1 -58.96 -57.79 4.63
C MET A 1 -58.06 -58.81 3.95
N ASN A 2 -56.96 -59.21 4.62
CA ASN A 2 -55.81 -60.07 4.21
C ASN A 2 -54.88 -59.46 3.14
N MET A 3 -53.67 -58.94 3.40
CA MET A 3 -52.52 -59.24 4.29
C MET A 3 -51.78 -60.57 4.01
N HIS A 4 -50.44 -60.45 3.92
CA HIS A 4 -49.33 -61.44 3.79
C HIS A 4 -48.82 -61.64 2.35
N GLY A 5 -47.56 -61.38 1.97
CA GLY A 5 -46.35 -61.05 2.71
C GLY A 5 -45.16 -61.87 2.20
N ASN A 6 -44.02 -61.21 1.94
CA ASN A 6 -42.63 -61.74 1.97
C ASN A 6 -42.21 -62.81 0.95
N LEU A 7 -40.95 -62.97 0.54
CA LEU A 7 -39.69 -62.21 0.57
C LEU A 7 -38.72 -63.04 -0.31
N MET A 8 -37.88 -62.37 -1.12
CA MET A 8 -36.53 -62.77 -1.58
C MET A 8 -36.22 -64.17 -2.12
N LEU A 9 -35.50 -64.23 -3.26
CA LEU A 9 -34.07 -64.60 -3.30
C LEU A 9 -33.48 -64.56 -4.73
N SER A 10 -32.27 -63.96 -4.80
CA SER A 10 -31.13 -64.17 -5.74
C SER A 10 -31.34 -63.82 -7.25
N ASN A 11 -30.37 -63.29 -8.02
CA ASN A 11 -28.95 -63.64 -8.12
C ASN A 11 -28.08 -62.50 -8.74
N VAL A 12 -27.00 -62.16 -8.02
CA VAL A 12 -25.59 -62.00 -8.48
C VAL A 12 -25.25 -61.07 -9.66
N ARG A 13 -24.54 -59.95 -9.35
CA ARG A 13 -23.20 -59.63 -9.89
C ARG A 13 -22.47 -58.56 -9.06
N LEU A 14 -21.37 -58.95 -8.39
CA LEU A 14 -20.34 -58.09 -7.75
C LEU A 14 -19.36 -57.53 -8.83
N PRO A 15 -18.49 -56.50 -8.59
CA PRO A 15 -17.76 -56.27 -7.34
C PRO A 15 -17.62 -54.83 -6.82
N PHE A 16 -17.76 -54.75 -5.50
CA PHE A 16 -16.97 -53.95 -4.57
C PHE A 16 -15.47 -53.86 -4.93
N ILE A 17 -14.98 -52.83 -5.64
CA ILE A 17 -13.61 -52.23 -5.49
C ILE A 17 -13.59 -50.77 -6.01
N MET A 18 -14.53 -49.93 -5.62
CA MET A 18 -14.35 -48.45 -5.72
C MET A 18 -14.65 -47.77 -4.39
N GLY A 19 -14.32 -48.47 -3.29
CA GLY A 19 -14.38 -47.94 -1.93
C GLY A 19 -13.07 -47.31 -1.44
N ILE A 20 -11.98 -47.32 -2.22
CA ILE A 20 -10.67 -46.82 -1.77
C ILE A 20 -9.92 -46.21 -2.95
N LEU A 21 -10.26 -44.97 -3.34
CA LEU A 21 -9.29 -43.95 -3.84
C LEU A 21 -10.04 -42.72 -4.38
N MET A 22 -10.58 -41.85 -3.51
CA MET A 22 -10.65 -40.40 -3.79
C MET A 22 -11.11 -39.54 -2.59
N GLN A 23 -10.78 -39.90 -1.34
CA GLN A 23 -11.10 -39.06 -0.16
C GLN A 23 -9.98 -38.09 0.20
N LYS A 24 -9.40 -37.36 -0.78
CA LYS A 24 -8.36 -36.37 -0.48
C LYS A 24 -8.31 -35.16 -1.42
N THR A 25 -9.43 -34.48 -1.57
CA THR A 25 -9.42 -33.04 -1.84
C THR A 25 -9.99 -32.35 -0.61
N ARG A 26 -9.14 -32.16 0.41
CA ARG A 26 -9.39 -31.15 1.44
C ARG A 26 -9.54 -29.84 0.69
N ALA A 27 -10.79 -29.41 0.50
CA ALA A 27 -11.10 -28.01 0.31
C ALA A 27 -10.55 -27.28 1.53
N ARG A 28 -9.29 -26.83 1.45
CA ARG A 28 -8.74 -25.80 2.29
C ARG A 28 -9.42 -24.51 1.84
N ARG A 29 -10.72 -24.41 2.09
CA ARG A 29 -11.46 -23.16 2.05
C ARG A 29 -10.80 -22.34 3.14
N SER A 30 -9.83 -21.52 2.71
CA SER A 30 -9.34 -20.36 3.43
C SER A 30 -10.54 -19.78 4.16
N ARG A 31 -10.52 -19.84 5.50
CA ARG A 31 -11.30 -18.89 6.29
C ARG A 31 -10.71 -17.54 5.90
N MET A 32 -11.29 -16.90 4.89
CA MET A 32 -11.18 -15.46 4.78
C MET A 32 -11.74 -14.95 6.09
N SER A 33 -10.85 -14.47 6.95
CA SER A 33 -11.20 -13.68 8.11
C SER A 33 -12.05 -12.55 7.57
N THR A 34 -13.37 -12.66 7.69
CA THR A 34 -14.30 -11.58 7.37
C THR A 34 -13.96 -10.48 8.35
N ALA A 35 -13.10 -9.55 7.92
CA ALA A 35 -12.78 -8.38 8.69
C ALA A 35 -14.11 -7.66 8.94
N THR A 36 -14.45 -7.46 10.21
CA THR A 36 -15.64 -6.72 10.60
C THR A 36 -15.50 -5.30 10.05
N VAL A 37 -16.26 -4.97 9.01
CA VAL A 37 -16.27 -3.62 8.42
C VAL A 37 -17.25 -2.77 9.22
N LYS A 38 -16.78 -1.64 9.76
CA LYS A 38 -17.64 -0.65 10.39
C LYS A 38 -17.91 0.49 9.41
N PRO A 39 -19.19 0.89 9.21
CA PRO A 39 -19.51 2.03 8.37
C PRO A 39 -18.93 3.31 9.00
N THR A 40 -18.34 4.16 8.17
CA THR A 40 -17.77 5.44 8.57
C THR A 40 -18.28 6.52 7.62
N THR A 41 -18.82 7.61 8.17
CA THR A 41 -19.35 8.73 7.39
C THR A 41 -18.30 9.84 7.30
N VAL A 42 -17.95 10.25 6.07
CA VAL A 42 -17.04 11.36 5.80
C VAL A 42 -17.82 12.49 5.13
N ARG A 43 -17.65 13.72 5.61
CA ARG A 43 -18.23 14.92 5.00
C ARG A 43 -17.22 15.52 4.02
N LEU A 44 -17.65 15.73 2.79
CA LEU A 44 -16.86 16.31 1.70
C LEU A 44 -17.71 17.39 1.03
N GLU A 45 -17.07 18.44 0.54
CA GLU A 45 -17.75 19.36 -0.36
C GLU A 45 -18.11 18.66 -1.66
N GLU A 46 -19.25 19.04 -2.25
CA GLU A 46 -19.81 18.41 -3.43
C GLU A 46 -18.85 18.49 -4.63
N GLY A 47 -18.37 19.70 -4.95
CA GLY A 47 -17.44 19.88 -6.08
C GLY A 47 -16.09 19.16 -5.89
N LEU A 48 -15.59 19.05 -4.66
CA LEU A 48 -14.36 18.31 -4.37
C LEU A 48 -14.57 16.80 -4.55
N LYS A 49 -15.72 16.30 -4.10
CA LYS A 49 -16.08 14.89 -4.25
C LYS A 49 -16.22 14.52 -5.73
N GLU A 50 -16.86 15.35 -6.53
CA GLU A 50 -17.03 15.12 -7.97
C GLU A 50 -15.69 15.06 -8.69
N GLN A 51 -14.81 16.05 -8.47
CA GLN A 51 -13.45 16.08 -9.04
C GLN A 51 -12.64 14.85 -8.64
N ALA A 52 -12.70 14.46 -7.36
CA ALA A 52 -12.00 13.29 -6.86
C ALA A 52 -12.54 12.00 -7.50
N THR A 53 -13.87 11.88 -7.66
CA THR A 53 -14.48 10.71 -8.30
C THR A 53 -14.10 10.62 -9.78
N GLU A 54 -14.17 11.70 -10.54
CA GLU A 54 -13.76 11.72 -11.95
C GLU A 54 -12.29 11.30 -12.13
N PHE A 55 -11.39 11.85 -11.31
CA PHE A 55 -9.98 11.47 -11.35
C PHE A 55 -9.78 10.00 -10.98
N LEU A 56 -10.40 9.52 -9.91
CA LEU A 56 -10.24 8.14 -9.46
C LEU A 56 -10.82 7.14 -10.47
N ASP A 57 -11.93 7.47 -11.13
CA ASP A 57 -12.54 6.65 -12.18
C ASP A 57 -11.59 6.48 -13.38
N SER A 58 -10.82 7.52 -13.73
CA SER A 58 -9.79 7.42 -14.79
C SER A 58 -8.69 6.39 -14.48
N VAL A 59 -8.42 6.14 -13.19
CA VAL A 59 -7.43 5.17 -12.70
C VAL A 59 -8.09 3.84 -12.30
N GLY A 60 -9.41 3.71 -12.47
CA GLY A 60 -10.17 2.51 -12.11
C GLY A 60 -10.33 2.29 -10.60
N LEU A 61 -10.29 3.37 -9.81
CA LEU A 61 -10.44 3.34 -8.35
C LEU A 61 -11.75 4.00 -7.95
N SER A 62 -12.43 3.42 -6.95
CA SER A 62 -13.55 4.10 -6.29
C SER A 62 -13.05 4.99 -5.15
N LEU A 63 -13.82 6.02 -4.79
CA LEU A 63 -13.53 6.86 -3.62
C LEU A 63 -13.38 6.04 -2.33
N ASN A 64 -14.22 5.01 -2.15
CA ASN A 64 -14.13 4.12 -0.99
C ASN A 64 -12.83 3.29 -1.01
N SER A 65 -12.41 2.79 -2.18
CA SER A 65 -11.14 2.07 -2.33
C SER A 65 -9.95 2.95 -1.99
N TYR A 66 -9.95 4.19 -2.49
CA TYR A 66 -8.92 5.18 -2.21
C TYR A 66 -8.81 5.49 -0.70
N LEU A 67 -9.92 5.77 -0.03
CA LEU A 67 -9.92 6.04 1.42
C LEU A 67 -9.38 4.85 2.23
N ASN A 68 -9.78 3.63 1.87
CA ASN A 68 -9.26 2.43 2.53
C ASN A 68 -7.74 2.25 2.32
N LEU A 69 -7.22 2.58 1.13
CA LEU A 69 -5.78 2.56 0.85
C LEU A 69 -5.03 3.62 1.67
N ALA A 70 -5.55 4.84 1.74
CA ALA A 70 -4.94 5.92 2.52
C ALA A 70 -4.86 5.55 4.02
N VAL A 71 -5.93 4.98 4.58
CA VAL A 71 -5.94 4.51 5.98
C VAL A 71 -4.93 3.38 6.20
N ARG A 72 -4.83 2.43 5.27
CA ARG A 72 -3.82 1.36 5.35
C ARG A 72 -2.41 1.92 5.30
N GLN A 73 -2.16 2.87 4.42
CA GLN A 73 -0.85 3.51 4.29
C GLN A 73 -0.47 4.24 5.58
N LEU A 74 -1.42 4.97 6.16
CA LEU A 74 -1.24 5.66 7.44
C LEU A 74 -0.84 4.68 8.56
N VAL A 75 -1.54 3.55 8.68
CA VAL A 75 -1.24 2.54 9.72
C VAL A 75 0.09 1.85 9.47
N ASN A 76 0.36 1.47 8.21
CA ASN A 76 1.56 0.71 7.85
C ASN A 76 2.84 1.54 7.99
N GLN A 77 2.79 2.82 7.61
CA GLN A 77 3.97 3.68 7.58
C GLN A 77 4.07 4.61 8.78
N ARG A 78 3.02 4.71 9.61
CA ARG A 78 2.92 5.64 10.75
C ARG A 78 3.21 7.09 10.37
N LYS A 79 2.86 7.47 9.13
CA LYS A 79 2.98 8.83 8.61
C LYS A 79 1.74 9.20 7.80
N ILE A 80 1.55 10.50 7.59
CA ILE A 80 0.48 11.03 6.79
C ILE A 80 0.68 10.58 5.31
N PRO A 81 -0.33 10.00 4.64
CA PRO A 81 -0.22 9.40 3.32
C PRO A 81 -0.34 10.43 2.19
N PHE A 82 0.25 11.61 2.39
CA PHE A 82 0.44 12.64 1.38
C PHE A 82 1.67 13.44 1.77
N GLU A 83 2.32 14.05 0.79
CA GLU A 83 3.40 14.99 1.06
C GLU A 83 2.81 16.25 1.67
N ILE A 84 3.28 16.60 2.88
CA ILE A 84 2.97 17.90 3.47
C ILE A 84 3.90 18.90 2.79
N VAL A 85 3.50 19.34 1.60
CA VAL A 85 4.08 20.51 0.97
C VAL A 85 3.69 21.70 1.84
N GLY A 86 4.59 22.09 2.76
CA GLY A 86 4.63 23.48 3.22
C GLY A 86 4.69 24.39 1.98
N ARG A 87 4.24 25.65 2.10
CA ARG A 87 4.40 26.65 1.02
C ARG A 87 5.76 26.41 0.37
N ALA A 88 5.78 26.19 -0.94
CA ALA A 88 7.01 25.89 -1.69
C ALA A 88 8.13 26.70 -1.07
N GLU A 89 9.09 26.02 -0.43
CA GLU A 89 10.21 26.67 0.23
C GLU A 89 11.00 27.32 -0.90
N MET A 90 10.58 28.51 -1.33
CA MET A 90 11.43 29.36 -2.13
C MET A 90 12.69 29.49 -1.29
N PRO A 91 13.86 29.09 -1.83
CA PRO A 91 15.13 29.26 -1.14
C PRO A 91 15.12 30.64 -0.51
N ASN A 92 15.22 30.68 0.82
CA ASN A 92 15.30 31.95 1.53
C ASN A 92 16.53 32.71 0.99
N GLU A 93 16.65 34.01 1.25
CA GLU A 93 17.75 34.77 0.63
C GLU A 93 19.13 34.15 0.88
N ALA A 94 19.35 33.49 2.03
CA ALA A 94 20.59 32.80 2.33
C ALA A 94 20.81 31.59 1.40
N THR A 95 19.83 30.70 1.27
CA THR A 95 19.91 29.53 0.37
C THR A 95 20.04 29.97 -1.09
N ARG A 96 19.35 31.04 -1.50
CA ARG A 96 19.45 31.58 -2.87
C ARG A 96 20.85 32.13 -3.16
N ARG A 97 21.44 32.89 -2.22
CA ARG A 97 22.81 33.41 -2.36
C ARG A 97 23.83 32.28 -2.40
N ALA A 98 23.68 31.26 -1.55
CA ALA A 98 24.55 30.09 -1.54
C ALA A 98 24.56 29.36 -2.90
N MET A 99 23.38 29.18 -3.51
CA MET A 99 23.28 28.58 -4.86
C MET A 99 24.00 29.42 -5.93
N VAL A 100 23.86 30.76 -5.92
CA VAL A 100 24.52 31.65 -6.89
C VAL A 100 26.04 31.65 -6.70
N ILE A 101 26.51 31.61 -5.45
CA ILE A 101 27.94 31.54 -5.13
C ILE A 101 28.52 30.21 -5.62
N ALA A 102 27.87 29.09 -5.33
CA ALA A 102 28.30 27.77 -5.80
C ALA A 102 28.38 27.70 -7.33
N GLU A 103 27.38 28.23 -8.04
CA GLU A 103 27.39 28.31 -9.51
C GLU A 103 28.56 29.17 -10.02
N ALA A 104 28.83 30.30 -9.37
CA ALA A 104 29.94 31.18 -9.76
C ALA A 104 31.32 30.57 -9.48
N HIS A 105 31.44 29.70 -8.47
CA HIS A 105 32.64 28.91 -8.19
C HIS A 105 32.85 27.85 -9.28
N GLU A 106 31.79 27.12 -9.68
CA GLU A 106 31.85 26.13 -10.76
C GLU A 106 32.22 26.76 -12.12
N LEU A 107 31.67 27.94 -12.42
CA LEU A 107 31.98 28.70 -13.65
C LEU A 107 33.34 29.40 -13.60
N GLY A 108 34.08 29.31 -12.49
CA GLY A 108 35.41 29.90 -12.31
C GLY A 108 35.42 31.43 -12.28
N ILE A 109 34.28 32.05 -11.98
CA ILE A 109 34.13 33.51 -11.85
C ILE A 109 34.67 33.98 -10.49
N LEU A 110 34.51 33.15 -9.46
CA LEU A 110 35.03 33.34 -8.10
C LEU A 110 36.00 32.21 -7.74
N PRO A 111 37.08 32.49 -7.00
CA PRO A 111 37.94 31.44 -6.46
C PRO A 111 37.15 30.64 -5.42
N ASP A 112 37.17 29.31 -5.55
CA ASP A 112 36.51 28.42 -4.59
C ASP A 112 37.40 28.24 -3.36
N ASP A 113 37.04 28.91 -2.27
CA ASP A 113 37.69 28.85 -0.96
C ASP A 113 37.01 27.86 -0.01
N SER A 114 36.06 27.05 -0.51
CA SER A 114 35.37 26.05 0.29
C SER A 114 36.32 24.93 0.75
N PRO A 115 36.22 24.49 2.03
CA PRO A 115 37.06 23.42 2.53
C PRO A 115 36.67 22.08 1.87
N SER A 116 37.66 21.39 1.32
CA SER A 116 37.49 20.05 0.75
C SER A 116 37.95 18.98 1.74
N PHE A 117 37.16 17.92 1.92
CA PHE A 117 37.46 16.82 2.83
C PHE A 117 37.61 15.52 2.05
N ASN A 118 38.53 14.64 2.47
CA ASN A 118 38.79 13.38 1.77
C ASN A 118 38.06 12.18 2.38
N ASN A 119 37.44 12.35 3.55
CA ASN A 119 36.68 11.33 4.25
C ASN A 119 35.57 11.95 5.12
N ALA A 120 34.60 11.12 5.51
CA ALA A 120 33.44 11.57 6.28
C ALA A 120 33.79 11.99 7.71
N ASP A 121 34.81 11.37 8.33
CA ASP A 121 35.21 11.67 9.71
C ASP A 121 35.79 13.09 9.82
N GLU A 122 36.62 13.49 8.86
CA GLU A 122 37.22 14.84 8.74
C GLU A 122 36.14 15.92 8.51
N LEU A 123 35.14 15.62 7.68
CA LEU A 123 33.99 16.52 7.46
C LEU A 123 33.19 16.72 8.75
N MET A 124 32.89 15.63 9.47
CA MET A 124 32.09 15.73 10.70
C MET A 124 32.84 16.47 11.80
N SER A 125 34.16 16.27 11.95
CA SER A 125 34.95 17.04 12.92
C SER A 125 34.93 18.54 12.64
N PHE A 126 34.92 18.96 11.37
CA PHE A 126 34.85 20.36 11.00
C PHE A 126 33.46 20.98 11.29
N LEU A 127 32.38 20.23 11.06
CA LEU A 127 31.01 20.70 11.32
C LEU A 127 30.67 20.76 12.82
N ASP A 128 31.27 19.88 13.62
CA ASP A 128 31.09 19.84 15.08
C ASP A 128 31.97 20.87 15.83
N GLU A 129 32.89 21.55 15.14
CA GLU A 129 33.77 22.59 15.70
C GLU A 129 33.11 23.99 15.81
N GLU A 130 31.80 24.12 15.52
CA GLU A 130 31.00 25.37 15.67
C GLU A 130 30.03 25.40 16.87
#